data_AF-A0A925F6T5-F1
#
_entry.id   AF-A0A925F6T5-F1
#
_cell.length_a   1.000
_cell.length_b   1.000
_cell.length_c   1.000
_cell.angle_alpha   90.00
_cell.angle_beta   90.00
_cell.angle_gamma   90.00
#
_symmetry.space_group_name_H-M   'P 1'
#
loop_
_entity.id
_entity.type
_entity.pdbx_description
1 polymer ?
#
loop_
_entity_poly.entity_id
_entity_poly.type
_entity_poly.pdbx_seq_one_letter_code
_entity_poly.pdbx_strand_id
1 'polypeptide(L)' 'MIHRLLQAEISKLLQRFPVVCILGPRQVGKTTLAKSIAATFKKPALYLDLENPLDVRRVSDPFYSIDVLS' A
#
# COMPACT_ATOMS: atom_id res chain seq x y z
N MET A 1 -13.78 -12.67 -5.84
CA MET A 1 -12.55 -12.26 -5.12
C MET A 1 -12.52 -13.00 -3.79
N ILE A 2 -11.38 -13.57 -3.37
CA ILE A 2 -11.29 -14.31 -2.09
C ILE A 2 -11.09 -13.32 -0.95
N HIS A 3 -11.96 -13.36 0.07
CA HIS A 3 -11.80 -12.55 1.28
C HIS A 3 -10.65 -13.08 2.13
N ARG A 4 -9.63 -12.27 2.37
CA ARG A 4 -8.46 -12.67 3.17
C ARG A 4 -8.74 -12.39 4.65
N LEU A 5 -8.44 -13.35 5.53
CA LEU A 5 -8.63 -13.19 6.99
C LEU A 5 -7.83 -12.00 7.54
N LEU A 6 -6.60 -11.82 7.07
CA LEU A 6 -5.70 -10.74 7.49
C LEU A 6 -6.20 -9.34 7.11
N GLN A 7 -7.18 -9.20 6.22
CA GLN A 7 -7.69 -7.89 5.80
C GLN A 7 -8.28 -7.10 6.97
N ALA A 8 -9.06 -7.77 7.84
CA ALA A 8 -9.67 -7.13 9.00
C ALA A 8 -8.61 -6.70 10.04
N GLU A 9 -7.57 -7.51 10.22
CA GLU A 9 -6.49 -7.22 11.15
C GLU A 9 -5.62 -6.05 10.67
N ILE A 10 -5.22 -6.05 9.39
CA ILE A 10 -4.45 -4.93 8.81
C ILE A 10 -5.25 -3.63 8.87
N SER A 11 -6.56 -3.68 8.61
CA SER A 11 -7.42 -2.49 8.73
C SER A 11 -7.45 -1.94 10.15
N LYS A 12 -7.50 -2.80 11.18
CA LYS A 12 -7.40 -2.39 12.59
C LYS A 12 -6.03 -1.81 12.92
N LEU A 13 -4.95 -2.42 12.41
CA LEU A 13 -3.59 -1.91 12.63
C LEU A 13 -3.40 -0.53 11.98
N LEU A 14 -3.91 -0.30 10.77
CA LEU A 14 -3.85 1.00 10.09
C LEU A 14 -4.65 2.11 10.79
N GLN A 15 -5.64 1.77 11.63
CA GLN A 15 -6.32 2.75 12.48
C GLN A 15 -5.45 3.20 13.67
N ARG A 16 -4.47 2.38 14.07
CA ARG A 16 -3.66 2.59 15.27
C ARG A 16 -2.22 3.01 14.97
N PHE A 17 -1.69 2.59 13.83
CA PHE A 17 -0.33 2.85 13.40
C PHE A 17 -0.35 3.57 12.04
N PRO A 18 0.52 4.58 11.84
CA PRO A 18 0.59 5.30 10.58
C PRO A 18 1.07 4.43 9.41
N VAL A 19 1.77 3.32 9.70
CA VAL A 19 2.35 2.41 8.70
C VAL A 19 2.19 0.96 9.16
N VAL A 20 1.84 0.07 8.23
CA VAL A 20 1.79 -1.39 8.45
C VAL A 20 2.57 -2.09 7.35
N CYS A 21 3.46 -3.00 7.72
CA CYS A 21 4.25 -3.80 6.78
C CYS A 21 3.63 -5.21 6.62
N ILE A 22 3.47 -5.68 5.38
CA ILE A 22 2.98 -7.03 5.08
C ILE A 22 4.17 -7.90 4.65
N LEU A 23 4.64 -8.76 5.55
CA LEU A 23 5.77 -9.67 5.31
C LEU A 23 5.28 -11.08 4.90
N GLY A 24 6.14 -11.83 4.21
CA GLY A 24 5.89 -13.24 3.88
C GLY A 24 6.56 -13.71 2.58
N PRO A 25 6.51 -15.02 2.28
CA PRO A 25 7.20 -15.62 1.13
C PRO A 25 6.82 -15.00 -0.22
N ARG A 26 7.66 -15.14 -1.25
CA ARG A 26 7.34 -14.68 -2.61
C ARG A 26 6.07 -15.37 -3.13
N GLN A 27 5.27 -14.65 -3.93
CA GLN A 27 4.05 -15.16 -4.61
C GLN A 27 2.86 -15.64 -3.74
N VAL A 28 2.82 -15.34 -2.44
CA VAL A 28 1.65 -15.68 -1.58
C VAL A 28 0.43 -14.72 -1.68
N GLY A 29 0.50 -13.74 -2.59
CA GLY A 29 -0.57 -12.77 -2.83
C GLY A 29 -0.55 -11.52 -1.92
N LYS A 30 0.63 -11.14 -1.39
CA LYS A 30 0.80 -9.93 -0.57
C LYS A 30 0.35 -8.65 -1.30
N THR A 31 0.78 -8.49 -2.55
CA THR A 31 0.40 -7.35 -3.40
C THR A 31 -1.10 -7.32 -3.66
N THR A 32 -1.72 -8.48 -3.87
CA THR A 32 -3.18 -8.58 -4.05
C THR A 32 -3.92 -8.13 -2.79
N LEU A 33 -3.47 -8.57 -1.60
CA LEU A 33 -4.04 -8.15 -0.31
C LEU A 33 -3.92 -6.63 -0.11
N ALA A 34 -2.74 -6.06 -0.37
CA ALA A 34 -2.53 -4.61 -0.26
C ALA A 34 -3.47 -3.82 -1.19
N LYS A 35 -3.60 -4.23 -2.45
CA LYS A 35 -4.52 -3.61 -3.42
C LYS A 35 -5.99 -3.74 -3.01
N SER A 36 -6.40 -4.90 -2.50
CA SER A 36 -7.76 -5.11 -1.98
C SER A 36 -8.07 -4.21 -0.78
N ILE A 37 -7.11 -4.02 0.14
CA ILE A 37 -7.27 -3.08 1.27
C ILE A 37 -7.33 -1.64 0.75
N ALA A 38 -6.43 -1.26 -0.17
CA ALA A 38 -6.40 0.08 -0.77
C ALA A 38 -7.75 0.47 -1.39
N ALA A 39 -8.41 -0.46 -2.08
CA ALA A 39 -9.72 -0.26 -2.69
C ALA A 39 -10.86 -0.03 -1.68
N THR A 40 -10.65 -0.29 -0.37
CA THR A 40 -11.64 -0.02 0.68
C THR A 40 -11.58 1.43 1.20
N PHE A 41 -10.52 2.18 0.89
CA PHE A 41 -10.41 3.57 1.32
C PHE A 41 -11.23 4.50 0.41
N LYS A 42 -11.85 5.51 1.03
CA LYS A 42 -12.59 6.55 0.29
C LYS A 42 -11.67 7.52 -0.47
N LYS A 43 -10.43 7.67 -0.01
CA LYS A 43 -9.43 8.54 -0.64
C LYS A 43 -8.62 7.73 -1.66
N PRO A 44 -8.13 8.36 -2.74
CA PRO A 44 -7.20 7.72 -3.66
C PRO A 44 -5.98 7.19 -2.90
N ALA A 45 -5.62 5.93 -3.15
CA ALA A 45 -4.42 5.33 -2.60
C ALA A 45 -3.27 5.48 -3.59
N LEU A 46 -2.14 6.04 -3.12
CA LEU A 46 -0.91 6.07 -3.90
C LEU A 46 -0.24 4.69 -3.84
N TYR A 47 -0.06 4.06 -4.99
CA TYR A 47 0.72 2.83 -5.12
C TYR A 47 2.11 3.19 -5.65
N LEU A 48 3.15 2.78 -4.92
CA LEU A 48 4.55 2.99 -5.29
C LEU A 48 5.23 1.63 -5.41
N ASP A 49 5.74 1.33 -6.60
CA ASP A 49 6.49 0.10 -6.84
C ASP A 49 7.98 0.35 -6.67
N LEU A 50 8.61 -0.24 -5.65
CA LEU A 50 10.04 -0.04 -5.40
C LEU A 50 10.93 -0.75 -6.45
N GLU A 51 10.37 -1.55 -7.34
CA GLU A 51 11.08 -2.09 -8.52
C GLU A 51 11.06 -1.09 -9.70
N ASN A 52 10.18 -0.08 -9.66
CA ASN A 52 10.10 0.98 -10.66
C ASN A 52 11.02 2.16 -10.29
N PRO A 53 12.04 2.48 -11.10
CA PRO A 53 12.97 3.57 -10.82
C PRO A 53 12.31 4.94 -10.61
N LEU A 54 11.18 5.20 -11.28
CA LEU A 54 10.45 6.45 -11.12
C LEU A 54 9.77 6.54 -9.75
N ASP A 55 9.17 5.44 -9.29
CA ASP A 55 8.50 5.39 -7.98
C ASP A 55 9.52 5.43 -6.83
N VAL A 56 10.68 4.79 -7.00
CA VAL A 56 11.80 4.90 -6.05
C VAL A 56 12.22 6.36 -5.87
N ARG A 57 12.38 7.12 -6.97
CA ARG A 57 12.71 8.55 -6.90
C ARG A 57 11.67 9.37 -6.16
N ARG A 58 10.37 9.04 -6.32
CA ARG A 58 9.26 9.69 -5.62
C ARG A 58 9.27 9.44 -4.11
N VAL A 59 9.74 8.28 -3.67
CA VAL A 59 9.91 7.97 -2.24
C VAL A 59 11.10 8.72 -1.65
N SER A 60 12.19 8.88 -2.42
CA SER A 60 13.42 9.52 -1.95
C SER A 60 13.35 11.06 -1.91
N ASP A 61 12.47 11.67 -2.71
CA ASP A 61 12.36 13.12 -2.85
C ASP A 61 10.97 13.63 -2.43
N PRO A 62 10.86 14.37 -1.30
CA PRO A 62 9.61 14.94 -0.81
C PRO A 62 8.95 15.95 -1.77
N PHE A 63 9.71 16.60 -2.65
CA PHE A 63 9.16 17.60 -3.57
C PHE A 63 8.48 16.95 -4.78
N TYR A 64 8.97 15.78 -5.22
CA TYR A 64 8.41 15.05 -6.36
C TYR A 64 7.10 14.31 -6.04
N SER A 65 6.76 14.18 -4.75
CA SER A 65 5.60 13.42 -4.29
C SER A 65 4.29 14.23 -4.27
N ILE A 66 4.37 15.57 -4.34
CA ILE A 66 3.22 16.49 -4.15
C ILE A 66 2.43 16.73 -5.46
N ASP A 67 3.07 16.59 -6.62
CA ASP A 67 2.47 16.93 -7.93
C ASP A 67 1.33 16.01 -8.39
N VAL A 68 1.07 14.89 -7.72
CA VAL A 68 0.17 13.83 -8.24
C VAL A 68 -1.11 13.65 -7.42
N LEU A 69 -1.31 14.49 -6.40
CA LEU A 69 -2.53 14.52 -5.58
C LEU A 69 -3.31 15.84 -5.67
N SER A 70 -2.89 16.75 -6.56
CA SER A 70 -3.65 17.95 -6.96
C SER A 70 -4.54 17.65 -8.16
#